data_AF-A0A7C7QV67-F1
#
_entry.id   AF-A0A7C7QV67-F1
#
_cell.length_a   1.000
_cell.length_b   1.000
_cell.length_c   1.000
_cell.angle_alpha   90.00
_cell.angle_beta   90.00
_cell.angle_gamma   90.00
#
_symmetry.space_group_name_H-M   'P 1'
#
loop_
_entity.id
_entity.type
_entity.pdbx_description
1 polymer ?
#
loop_
_entity_poly.entity_id
_entity_poly.type
_entity_poly.pdbx_seq_one_letter_code
_entity_poly.pdbx_strand_id
1 'polypeptide(L)'
;MQTFTSDAPGYQANGLASSVFLLLLAVLILSLGVVSYTQELGRPALGFHWTNTNVVYIVRQGGPAERAGVREGDVFVSLNEVTPGHLSEFSRMLARLAAVEAVPLAVEREGQPLTLTLVPEEKTPSLEGWIVDYAVALVFWATGLFVYRKRAGDRAARFYLLASLCAALVLFTLLPAVPWSRTLQCLGLGLAPGLFLHLFLIYADETSSLTRGGEPISRPGLSRRPWLLALLYLPGLSFGVLNSAPVVLQMRGFAQAYDLLTLNLAVGVLEWLILVFFYLRSSPLAAGRQLEETVVGIGITALPFATLEVIDVVTESQLFDPRFLHLSAIGLPLALSYTLLKGRWAALDSFVNRGLVYTALVALLLTIYLALVEICGRLLGIAISRRGLLLTATSALIIAFLFVPLRAGLQSLMDRLFYRR
;
A
#
# COMPACT_ATOMS: atom_id res chain seq x y z
N MET A 1 -18.87 41.98 -26.30
CA MET A 1 -18.82 40.51 -26.28
C MET A 1 -17.74 40.08 -27.25
N GLN A 2 -16.48 40.05 -26.79
CA GLN A 2 -15.33 39.58 -27.56
C GLN A 2 -14.91 38.24 -26.98
N THR A 3 -15.07 37.19 -27.77
CA THR A 3 -14.57 35.85 -27.52
C THR A 3 -13.06 35.86 -27.66
N PHE A 4 -12.34 35.86 -26.53
CA PHE A 4 -10.92 35.50 -26.49
C PHE A 4 -10.81 34.00 -26.79
N THR A 5 -10.59 33.67 -28.06
CA THR A 5 -10.12 32.35 -28.48
C THR A 5 -8.67 32.22 -28.07
N SER A 6 -8.40 31.45 -27.00
CA SER A 6 -7.06 31.16 -26.50
C SER A 6 -6.36 30.09 -27.35
N ASP A 7 -6.26 30.30 -28.67
CA ASP A 7 -5.51 29.43 -29.57
C ASP A 7 -4.06 29.91 -29.66
N ALA A 8 -3.32 29.73 -28.57
CA ALA A 8 -1.86 29.86 -28.58
C ALA A 8 -1.23 28.48 -28.84
N PRO A 9 -0.53 28.26 -29.98
CA PRO A 9 0.01 26.95 -30.37
C PRO A 9 0.97 26.33 -29.33
N GLY A 10 1.61 27.15 -28.50
CA GLY A 10 2.47 26.67 -27.40
C GLY A 10 1.73 26.00 -26.23
N TYR A 11 0.46 26.32 -25.99
CA TYR A 11 -0.31 25.73 -24.88
C TYR A 11 -0.76 24.29 -25.20
N GLN A 12 -1.14 24.03 -26.46
CA GLN A 12 -1.49 22.69 -26.93
C GLN A 12 -0.27 21.76 -27.01
N ALA A 13 0.88 22.27 -27.46
CA ALA A 13 2.14 21.50 -27.52
C ALA A 13 2.62 21.03 -26.13
N ASN A 14 2.57 21.92 -25.12
CA ASN A 14 2.95 21.58 -23.74
C ASN A 14 1.98 20.58 -23.10
N GLY A 15 0.68 20.66 -23.43
CA GLY A 15 -0.33 19.71 -22.98
C GLY A 15 -0.13 18.30 -23.54
N LEU A 16 0.21 18.20 -24.83
CA LEU A 16 0.53 16.93 -25.49
C LEU A 16 1.81 16.29 -24.93
N ALA A 17 2.89 17.05 -24.79
CA ALA A 17 4.15 16.56 -24.23
C ALA A 17 3.98 16.01 -22.80
N SER A 18 3.27 16.75 -21.94
CA SER A 18 2.96 16.30 -20.58
C SER A 18 2.11 15.02 -20.56
N SER A 19 1.17 14.89 -21.50
CA SER A 19 0.29 13.71 -21.59
C SER A 19 1.05 12.47 -22.05
N VAL A 20 1.90 12.61 -23.06
CA VAL A 20 2.78 11.54 -23.55
C VAL A 20 3.73 11.09 -22.44
N PHE A 21 4.34 12.03 -21.72
CA PHE A 21 5.21 11.71 -20.58
C PHE A 21 4.51 10.87 -19.51
N LEU A 22 3.29 11.26 -19.10
CA LEU A 22 2.54 10.52 -18.08
C LEU A 22 2.15 9.10 -18.52
N LEU A 23 1.81 8.92 -19.80
CA LEU A 23 1.50 7.60 -20.35
C LEU A 23 2.76 6.73 -20.44
N LEU A 24 3.89 7.28 -20.89
CA LEU A 24 5.16 6.58 -20.90
C LEU A 24 5.60 6.18 -19.49
N LEU A 25 5.42 7.05 -18.51
CA LEU A 25 5.68 6.75 -17.10
C LEU A 25 4.80 5.62 -16.59
N ALA A 26 3.51 5.60 -16.95
CA ALA A 26 2.60 4.52 -16.59
C ALA A 26 3.05 3.17 -17.18
N VAL A 27 3.47 3.14 -18.45
CA VAL A 27 4.00 1.94 -19.11
C VAL A 27 5.31 1.49 -18.45
N LEU A 28 6.22 2.42 -18.15
CA LEU A 28 7.47 2.13 -17.45
C LEU A 28 7.21 1.47 -16.09
N ILE A 29 6.31 2.01 -15.28
CA ILE A 29 6.00 1.46 -13.95
C ILE A 29 5.38 0.06 -14.06
N LEU A 30 4.49 -0.16 -15.03
CA LEU A 30 3.95 -1.50 -15.29
C LEU A 30 5.05 -2.49 -15.71
N SER A 31 5.97 -2.06 -16.58
CA SER A 31 7.10 -2.90 -17.01
C SER A 31 8.03 -3.26 -15.85
N LEU A 32 8.30 -2.31 -14.94
CA LEU A 32 9.05 -2.56 -13.71
C LEU A 32 8.33 -3.54 -12.79
N GLY A 33 6.99 -3.46 -12.70
CA GLY A 33 6.18 -4.43 -11.99
C GLY A 33 6.29 -5.84 -12.56
N VAL A 34 6.26 -6.00 -13.89
CA VAL A 34 6.48 -7.29 -14.55
C VAL A 34 7.89 -7.82 -14.30
N VAL A 35 8.91 -6.97 -14.40
CA VAL A 35 10.31 -7.35 -14.09
C VAL A 35 10.45 -7.78 -12.63
N SER A 36 9.85 -7.05 -11.69
CA SER A 36 9.84 -7.41 -10.28
C SER A 36 9.16 -8.75 -10.04
N TYR A 37 7.97 -8.95 -10.63
CA TYR A 37 7.22 -10.20 -10.48
C TYR A 37 7.97 -11.42 -11.04
N THR A 38 8.59 -11.27 -12.21
CA THR A 38 9.38 -12.35 -12.83
C THR A 38 10.64 -12.67 -12.03
N GLN A 39 11.34 -11.66 -11.49
CA GLN A 39 12.47 -11.86 -10.58
C GLN A 39 12.05 -12.55 -9.28
N GLU A 40 10.86 -12.24 -8.78
CA GLU A 40 10.32 -12.87 -7.58
C GLU A 40 9.98 -14.34 -7.82
N LEU A 41 9.32 -14.67 -8.92
CA LEU A 41 9.01 -16.06 -9.30
C LEU A 41 10.27 -16.88 -9.60
N GLY A 42 11.33 -16.25 -10.10
CA GLY A 42 12.61 -16.91 -10.35
C GLY A 42 13.39 -17.28 -9.08
N ARG A 43 12.93 -16.86 -7.89
CA ARG A 43 13.59 -17.17 -6.62
C ARG A 43 13.01 -18.41 -5.97
N PRO A 44 13.84 -19.23 -5.30
CA PRO A 44 13.35 -20.39 -4.58
C PRO A 44 12.47 -19.99 -3.40
N ALA A 45 11.42 -20.77 -3.14
CA ALA A 45 10.59 -20.66 -1.96
C ALA A 45 11.27 -21.38 -0.79
N LEU A 46 11.58 -20.63 0.28
CA LEU A 46 12.13 -21.19 1.53
C LEU A 46 11.03 -21.66 2.49
N GLY A 47 9.81 -21.15 2.34
CA GLY A 47 8.65 -21.58 3.15
C GLY A 47 8.63 -21.03 4.57
N PHE A 48 9.35 -19.96 4.86
CA PHE A 48 9.26 -19.24 6.13
C PHE A 48 9.55 -17.74 5.92
N HIS A 49 9.09 -16.92 6.87
CA HIS A 49 9.38 -15.49 6.92
C HIS A 49 10.04 -15.15 8.26
N TRP A 50 10.93 -14.16 8.25
CA TRP A 50 11.67 -13.71 9.42
C TRP A 50 11.57 -12.19 9.61
N THR A 51 11.65 -11.74 10.86
CA THR A 51 11.64 -10.33 11.26
C THR A 51 12.99 -9.68 10.98
N ASN A 52 13.11 -8.37 11.19
CA ASN A 52 14.39 -7.67 11.03
C ASN A 52 15.46 -8.11 12.03
N THR A 53 15.04 -8.65 13.18
CA THR A 53 15.92 -9.28 14.18
C THR A 53 16.23 -10.75 13.85
N ASN A 54 15.90 -11.18 12.62
CA ASN A 54 16.04 -12.54 12.10
C ASN A 54 15.17 -13.60 12.79
N VAL A 55 14.17 -13.21 13.59
CA VAL A 55 13.29 -14.18 14.24
C VAL A 55 12.27 -14.70 13.23
N VAL A 56 12.20 -16.01 13.07
CA VAL A 56 11.19 -16.68 12.24
C VAL A 56 9.82 -16.49 12.87
N TYR A 57 8.89 -15.85 12.17
CA TYR A 57 7.55 -15.56 12.70
C TYR A 57 6.43 -16.27 11.93
N ILE A 58 6.70 -16.77 10.73
CA ILE A 58 5.77 -17.61 9.96
C ILE A 58 6.55 -18.77 9.37
N VAL A 59 6.02 -19.99 9.55
CA VAL A 59 6.46 -21.18 8.81
C VAL A 59 5.29 -21.73 7.99
N ARG A 60 5.49 -21.88 6.69
CA ARG A 60 4.45 -22.35 5.76
C ARG A 60 4.17 -23.83 6.00
N GLN A 61 2.92 -24.15 6.31
CA GLN A 61 2.48 -25.54 6.48
C GLN A 61 2.68 -26.34 5.18
N GLY A 62 3.25 -27.53 5.30
CA GLY A 62 3.66 -28.40 4.20
C GLY A 62 4.84 -27.87 3.38
N GLY A 63 5.37 -26.69 3.72
CA GLY A 63 6.42 -26.01 2.99
C GLY A 63 7.84 -26.52 3.30
N PRO A 64 8.84 -26.03 2.55
CA PRO A 64 10.21 -26.54 2.63
C PRO A 64 10.86 -26.32 4.01
N ALA A 65 10.63 -25.18 4.66
CA ALA A 65 11.10 -24.94 6.01
C ALA A 65 10.46 -25.84 7.09
N GLU A 66 9.15 -26.08 7.03
CA GLU A 66 8.50 -27.00 7.97
C GLU A 66 9.08 -28.42 7.82
N ARG A 67 9.27 -28.87 6.58
CA ARG A 67 9.90 -30.18 6.30
C ARG A 67 11.36 -30.24 6.75
N ALA A 68 12.08 -29.12 6.70
CA ALA A 68 13.44 -29.01 7.23
C ALA A 68 13.49 -28.95 8.78
N GLY A 69 12.35 -28.79 9.45
CA GLY A 69 12.25 -28.72 10.91
C GLY A 69 12.41 -27.33 11.51
N VAL A 70 12.29 -26.27 10.70
CA VAL A 70 12.24 -24.87 11.16
C VAL A 70 10.95 -24.65 11.94
N ARG A 71 11.03 -23.84 13.00
CA ARG A 71 9.89 -23.46 13.84
C ARG A 71 9.81 -21.96 13.98
N GLU A 72 8.59 -21.47 14.21
CA GLU A 72 8.38 -20.10 14.66
C GLU A 72 9.12 -19.88 15.99
N GLY A 73 9.78 -18.72 16.12
CA GLY A 73 10.67 -18.39 17.22
C GLY A 73 12.15 -18.74 16.98
N ASP A 74 12.49 -19.54 15.97
CA ASP A 74 13.89 -19.77 15.59
C ASP A 74 14.54 -18.45 15.14
N VAL A 75 15.81 -18.20 15.47
CA VAL A 75 16.57 -17.07 14.92
C VAL A 75 17.32 -17.54 13.69
N PHE A 76 17.02 -16.96 12.53
CA PHE A 76 17.67 -17.25 11.27
C PHE A 76 19.11 -16.69 11.23
N VAL A 77 20.10 -17.57 11.11
CA VAL A 77 21.52 -17.18 11.15
C VAL A 77 22.10 -17.09 9.74
N SER A 78 22.00 -18.16 8.96
CA SER A 78 22.52 -18.20 7.59
C SER A 78 21.84 -19.27 6.74
N LEU A 79 21.84 -19.04 5.43
CA LEU A 79 21.46 -20.04 4.44
C LEU A 79 22.65 -20.24 3.53
N ASN A 80 23.06 -21.49 3.32
CA ASN A 80 24.25 -21.83 2.54
C ASN A 80 25.48 -21.01 2.94
N GLU A 81 25.70 -20.87 4.25
CA GLU A 81 26.78 -20.09 4.87
C GLU A 81 26.71 -18.56 4.66
N VAL A 82 25.73 -18.06 3.90
CA VAL A 82 25.52 -16.62 3.69
C VAL A 82 24.52 -16.07 4.70
N THR A 83 24.91 -15.04 5.43
CA THR A 83 24.03 -14.37 6.39
C THR A 83 23.09 -13.38 5.71
N PRO A 84 21.83 -13.25 6.17
CA PRO A 84 20.87 -12.30 5.60
C PRO A 84 21.31 -10.84 5.72
N GLY A 85 22.24 -10.52 6.64
CA GLY A 85 22.80 -9.18 6.80
C GLY A 85 23.62 -8.68 5.59
N HIS A 86 24.05 -9.58 4.69
CA HIS A 86 24.73 -9.25 3.45
C HIS A 86 23.75 -9.25 2.26
N LEU A 87 22.81 -8.29 2.22
CA LEU A 87 21.70 -8.26 1.24
C LEU A 87 22.10 -8.59 -0.21
N SER A 88 23.17 -7.96 -0.72
CA SER A 88 23.64 -8.17 -2.10
C SER A 88 24.24 -9.55 -2.33
N GLU A 89 24.89 -10.13 -1.32
CA GLU A 89 25.46 -11.48 -1.39
C GLU A 89 24.36 -12.52 -1.23
N PHE A 90 23.51 -12.36 -0.23
CA PHE A 90 22.33 -13.18 0.03
C PHE A 90 21.39 -13.23 -1.18
N SER A 91 21.12 -12.08 -1.82
CA SER A 91 20.31 -11.99 -3.03
C SER A 91 20.92 -12.71 -4.22
N ARG A 92 22.24 -12.58 -4.42
CA ARG A 92 22.96 -13.29 -5.48
C ARG A 92 22.99 -14.80 -5.23
N MET A 93 23.15 -15.21 -3.99
CA MET A 93 23.06 -16.62 -3.59
C MET A 93 21.65 -17.16 -3.85
N LEU A 94 20.59 -16.48 -3.40
CA LEU A 94 19.20 -16.87 -3.68
C LEU A 94 18.90 -16.97 -5.18
N ALA A 95 19.43 -16.05 -5.98
CA ALA A 95 19.24 -16.08 -7.43
C ALA A 95 19.96 -17.24 -8.14
N ARG A 96 20.93 -17.90 -7.47
CA ARG A 96 21.69 -19.04 -8.01
C ARG A 96 21.25 -20.37 -7.44
N LEU A 97 20.57 -20.37 -6.29
CA LEU A 97 20.05 -21.56 -5.63
C LEU A 97 19.01 -22.24 -6.53
N ALA A 98 19.27 -23.49 -6.91
CA ALA A 98 18.28 -24.31 -7.58
C ALA A 98 17.18 -24.73 -6.59
N ALA A 99 15.93 -24.70 -7.04
CA ALA A 99 14.74 -24.98 -6.23
C ALA A 99 14.59 -26.46 -5.80
N VAL A 100 15.64 -27.28 -5.92
CA VAL A 100 15.66 -28.70 -5.52
C VAL A 100 16.99 -29.09 -4.85
N GLU A 101 17.93 -28.14 -4.75
CA GLU A 101 19.24 -28.40 -4.16
C GLU A 101 19.17 -28.27 -2.63
N ALA A 102 19.56 -29.33 -1.93
CA ALA A 102 19.62 -29.32 -0.47
C ALA A 102 20.74 -28.39 0.00
N VAL A 103 20.40 -27.41 0.84
CA VAL A 103 21.36 -26.44 1.36
C VAL A 103 21.32 -26.34 2.89
N PRO A 104 22.47 -26.09 3.53
CA PRO A 104 22.52 -25.96 4.99
C PRO A 104 21.84 -24.66 5.42
N LEU A 105 20.93 -24.77 6.38
CA LEU A 105 20.22 -23.67 7.01
C LEU A 105 20.65 -23.62 8.49
N ALA A 106 21.37 -22.58 8.89
CA ALA A 106 21.71 -22.36 10.28
C ALA A 106 20.63 -21.52 10.96
N VAL A 107 20.09 -22.04 12.06
CA VAL A 107 19.18 -21.34 12.96
C VAL A 107 19.69 -21.43 14.39
N GLU A 108 19.25 -20.53 15.26
CA GLU A 108 19.45 -20.62 16.69
C GLU A 108 18.09 -20.84 17.36
N ARG A 109 17.98 -21.90 18.16
CA ARG A 109 16.77 -22.25 18.90
C ARG A 109 17.09 -22.25 20.38
N GLU A 110 16.40 -21.40 21.15
CA GLU A 110 16.61 -21.27 22.59
C GLU A 110 18.09 -21.03 22.97
N GLY A 111 18.81 -20.23 22.19
CA GLY A 111 20.23 -19.94 22.43
C GLY A 111 21.21 -20.98 21.89
N GLN A 112 20.72 -22.09 21.32
CA GLN A 112 21.58 -23.16 20.79
C GLN A 112 21.64 -23.13 19.26
N PRO A 113 22.85 -23.19 18.67
CA PRO A 113 22.99 -23.27 17.22
C PRO A 113 22.53 -24.64 16.70
N LEU A 114 21.72 -24.62 15.64
CA LEU A 114 21.18 -25.79 14.97
C LEU A 114 21.36 -25.66 13.46
N THR A 115 21.94 -26.69 12.84
CA THR A 115 22.06 -26.76 11.37
C THR A 115 21.03 -27.73 10.82
N LEU A 116 20.10 -27.18 10.04
CA LEU A 116 19.06 -27.89 9.34
C LEU A 116 19.43 -28.06 7.85
N THR A 117 18.82 -29.03 7.19
CA THR A 117 18.96 -29.18 5.72
C THR A 117 17.66 -28.73 5.08
N LEU A 118 17.71 -27.62 4.35
CA LEU A 118 16.55 -27.08 3.66
C LEU A 118 16.65 -27.40 2.17
N VAL A 119 15.63 -28.03 1.62
CA VAL A 119 15.46 -28.20 0.19
C VAL A 119 14.43 -27.17 -0.25
N PRO A 120 14.82 -26.09 -0.94
CA PRO A 120 13.87 -25.09 -1.39
C PRO A 120 12.86 -25.70 -2.38
N GLU A 121 11.83 -24.94 -2.74
CA GLU A 121 10.89 -25.32 -3.80
C GLU A 121 10.81 -24.25 -4.87
N GLU A 122 10.28 -24.59 -6.05
CA GLU A 122 9.89 -23.58 -7.02
C GLU A 122 8.77 -22.71 -6.46
N LYS A 123 8.89 -21.39 -6.66
CA LYS A 123 7.89 -20.47 -6.17
C LYS A 123 6.69 -20.45 -7.10
N THR A 124 5.54 -20.84 -6.58
CA THR A 124 4.28 -20.84 -7.33
C THR A 124 3.57 -19.49 -7.23
N PRO A 125 2.78 -19.09 -8.24
CA PRO A 125 1.86 -17.96 -8.17
C PRO A 125 0.63 -18.33 -7.31
N SER A 126 0.84 -18.56 -6.01
CA SER A 126 -0.20 -18.83 -5.03
C SER A 126 -0.60 -17.57 -4.26
N LEU A 127 -1.82 -17.56 -3.71
CA LEU A 127 -2.29 -16.51 -2.78
C LEU A 127 -1.43 -16.42 -1.49
N GLU A 128 -0.61 -17.44 -1.24
CA GLU A 128 0.39 -17.47 -0.17
C GLU A 128 1.64 -16.60 -0.46
N GLY A 129 1.71 -15.93 -1.62
CA GLY A 129 2.80 -15.02 -1.98
C GLY A 129 2.39 -13.55 -2.11
N TRP A 130 3.38 -12.71 -2.43
CA TRP A 130 3.28 -11.26 -2.70
C TRP A 130 2.30 -10.89 -3.84
N ILE A 131 1.59 -11.85 -4.45
CA ILE A 131 0.63 -11.62 -5.54
C ILE A 131 -0.45 -10.61 -5.17
N VAL A 132 -0.81 -10.57 -3.88
CA VAL A 132 -1.71 -9.58 -3.31
C VAL A 132 -1.20 -8.16 -3.58
N ASP A 133 0.07 -7.89 -3.33
CA ASP A 133 0.65 -6.56 -3.49
C ASP A 133 0.68 -6.13 -4.96
N TYR A 134 1.00 -7.07 -5.87
CA TYR A 134 0.91 -6.82 -7.32
C TYR A 134 -0.53 -6.54 -7.76
N ALA A 135 -1.52 -7.24 -7.20
CA ALA A 135 -2.92 -6.97 -7.50
C ALA A 135 -3.36 -5.58 -7.01
N VAL A 136 -2.98 -5.21 -5.78
CA VAL A 136 -3.24 -3.87 -5.22
C VAL A 136 -2.57 -2.79 -6.08
N ALA A 137 -1.32 -3.01 -6.49
CA ALA A 137 -0.57 -2.10 -7.37
C ALA A 137 -1.27 -1.90 -8.72
N LEU A 138 -1.78 -2.98 -9.31
CA LEU A 138 -2.57 -2.92 -10.55
C LEU A 138 -3.87 -2.12 -10.37
N VAL A 139 -4.52 -2.18 -9.21
CA VAL A 139 -5.68 -1.34 -8.93
C VAL A 139 -5.29 0.13 -8.94
N PHE A 140 -4.26 0.53 -8.20
CA PHE A 140 -3.76 1.91 -8.22
C PHE A 140 -3.39 2.37 -9.64
N TRP A 141 -2.66 1.54 -10.38
CA TRP A 141 -2.27 1.84 -11.75
C TRP A 141 -3.50 2.04 -12.66
N ALA A 142 -4.47 1.15 -12.59
CA ALA A 142 -5.66 1.17 -13.44
C ALA A 142 -6.60 2.34 -13.10
N THR A 143 -6.82 2.61 -11.81
CA THR A 143 -7.70 3.71 -11.37
C THR A 143 -7.10 5.07 -11.72
N GLY A 144 -5.78 5.24 -11.51
CA GLY A 144 -5.05 6.44 -11.91
C GLY A 144 -5.20 6.73 -13.40
N LEU A 145 -4.97 5.72 -14.25
CA LEU A 145 -5.08 5.86 -15.70
C LEU A 145 -6.53 6.11 -16.14
N PHE A 146 -7.50 5.46 -15.49
CA PHE A 146 -8.92 5.62 -15.79
C PHE A 146 -9.39 7.06 -15.50
N VAL A 147 -9.09 7.60 -14.32
CA VAL A 147 -9.45 8.96 -13.95
C VAL A 147 -8.76 9.96 -14.86
N TYR A 148 -7.47 9.78 -15.15
CA TYR A 148 -6.74 10.65 -16.08
C TYR A 148 -7.36 10.63 -17.47
N ARG A 149 -7.70 9.47 -18.03
CA ARG A 149 -8.34 9.39 -19.36
C ARG A 149 -9.70 10.07 -19.40
N LYS A 150 -10.46 10.03 -18.29
CA LYS A 150 -11.75 10.70 -18.16
C LYS A 150 -11.62 12.21 -17.89
N ARG A 151 -10.48 12.66 -17.37
CA ARG A 151 -10.23 14.05 -16.95
C ARG A 151 -8.84 14.58 -17.36
N ALA A 152 -8.36 14.29 -18.57
CA ALA A 152 -6.97 14.59 -18.96
C ALA A 152 -6.60 16.10 -18.94
N GLY A 153 -7.61 16.96 -19.09
CA GLY A 153 -7.49 18.42 -19.00
C GLY A 153 -7.44 18.98 -17.57
N ASP A 154 -7.78 18.17 -16.56
CA ASP A 154 -7.87 18.59 -15.17
C ASP A 154 -6.52 18.42 -14.45
N ARG A 155 -6.12 19.43 -13.68
CA ARG A 155 -4.89 19.39 -12.89
C ARG A 155 -4.99 18.32 -11.80
N ALA A 156 -6.13 18.20 -11.13
CA ALA A 156 -6.33 17.19 -10.08
C ALA A 156 -6.15 15.77 -10.61
N ALA A 157 -6.65 15.48 -11.82
CA ALA A 157 -6.53 14.16 -12.43
C ALA A 157 -5.08 13.77 -12.78
N ARG A 158 -4.25 14.74 -13.20
CA ARG A 158 -2.81 14.51 -13.45
C ARG A 158 -2.05 14.17 -12.17
N PHE A 159 -2.32 14.91 -11.10
CA PHE A 159 -1.70 14.65 -9.80
C PHE A 159 -2.19 13.34 -9.18
N TYR A 160 -3.47 13.00 -9.36
CA TYR A 160 -4.00 11.71 -8.94
C TYR A 160 -3.34 10.55 -9.69
N LEU A 161 -3.13 10.67 -11.01
CA LEU A 161 -2.36 9.68 -11.77
C LEU A 161 -0.94 9.54 -11.23
N LEU A 162 -0.22 10.65 -11.01
CA LEU A 162 1.13 10.61 -10.44
C LEU A 162 1.18 9.95 -9.06
N ALA A 163 0.26 10.30 -8.17
CA ALA A 163 0.15 9.71 -6.84
C ALA A 163 -0.12 8.20 -6.92
N SER A 164 -1.04 7.79 -7.81
CA SER A 164 -1.41 6.38 -8.00
C SER A 164 -0.28 5.57 -8.64
N LEU A 165 0.43 6.15 -9.61
CA LEU A 165 1.62 5.54 -10.21
C LEU A 165 2.75 5.38 -9.19
N CYS A 166 2.95 6.37 -8.31
CA CYS A 166 3.93 6.29 -7.22
C CYS A 166 3.57 5.18 -6.22
N ALA A 167 2.30 5.07 -5.81
CA ALA A 167 1.82 4.00 -4.95
C ALA A 167 1.97 2.62 -5.61
N ALA A 168 1.63 2.50 -6.90
CA ALA A 168 1.83 1.27 -7.66
C ALA A 168 3.32 0.89 -7.75
N LEU A 169 4.22 1.86 -7.96
CA LEU A 169 5.66 1.62 -7.96
C LEU A 169 6.14 1.05 -6.62
N VAL A 170 5.71 1.63 -5.49
CA VAL A 170 6.07 1.16 -4.14
C VAL A 170 5.63 -0.30 -3.93
N LEU A 171 4.41 -0.64 -4.33
CA LEU A 171 3.86 -1.99 -4.18
C LEU A 171 4.49 -2.99 -5.16
N PHE A 172 4.83 -2.58 -6.38
CA PHE A 172 5.55 -3.44 -7.32
C PHE A 172 6.99 -3.72 -6.90
N THR A 173 7.59 -2.88 -6.07
CA THR A 173 9.03 -2.94 -5.74
C THR A 173 9.33 -3.50 -4.35
N LEU A 174 8.45 -4.37 -3.85
CA LEU A 174 8.56 -5.03 -2.55
C LEU A 174 9.59 -6.18 -2.48
N LEU A 175 10.67 -6.13 -3.26
CA LEU A 175 11.76 -7.12 -3.18
C LEU A 175 12.91 -6.59 -2.33
N PRO A 176 12.92 -6.81 -1.00
CA PRO A 176 13.90 -6.20 -0.11
C PRO A 176 15.33 -6.61 -0.46
N ALA A 177 15.53 -7.87 -0.86
CA ALA A 177 16.84 -8.38 -1.27
C ALA A 177 17.30 -7.87 -2.64
N VAL A 178 16.48 -7.16 -3.43
CA VAL A 178 16.89 -6.64 -4.74
C VAL A 178 17.23 -5.15 -4.62
N PRO A 179 18.50 -4.73 -4.85
CA PRO A 179 18.91 -3.35 -4.63
C PRO A 179 18.08 -2.32 -5.41
N TRP A 180 17.91 -2.52 -6.73
CA TRP A 180 17.16 -1.58 -7.56
C TRP A 180 15.70 -1.43 -7.11
N SER A 181 15.08 -2.55 -6.73
CA SER A 181 13.70 -2.60 -6.26
C SER A 181 13.57 -1.85 -4.94
N ARG A 182 14.43 -2.18 -3.97
CA ARG A 182 14.42 -1.52 -2.66
C ARG A 182 14.69 -0.03 -2.76
N THR A 183 15.62 0.40 -3.61
CA THR A 183 15.89 1.83 -3.85
C THR A 183 14.65 2.55 -4.38
N LEU A 184 14.00 2.01 -5.42
CA LEU A 184 12.79 2.62 -5.99
C LEU A 184 11.63 2.65 -4.99
N GLN A 185 11.49 1.60 -4.19
CA GLN A 185 10.52 1.55 -3.11
C GLN A 185 10.72 2.69 -2.10
N CYS A 186 11.95 2.87 -1.58
CA CYS A 186 12.27 3.92 -0.62
C CYS A 186 12.00 5.33 -1.19
N LEU A 187 12.38 5.56 -2.45
CA LEU A 187 12.11 6.84 -3.11
C LEU A 187 10.60 7.07 -3.33
N GLY A 188 9.88 6.03 -3.74
CA GLY A 188 8.43 6.10 -3.94
C GLY A 188 7.67 6.39 -2.65
N LEU A 189 8.09 5.79 -1.53
CA LEU A 189 7.53 6.07 -0.21
C LEU A 189 7.82 7.48 0.27
N GLY A 190 9.01 8.02 -0.04
CA GLY A 190 9.30 9.43 0.21
C GLY A 190 8.45 10.40 -0.61
N LEU A 191 8.02 10.01 -1.81
CA LEU A 191 7.25 10.84 -2.73
C LEU A 191 5.73 10.73 -2.53
N ALA A 192 5.22 9.56 -2.18
CA ALA A 192 3.80 9.26 -2.19
C ALA A 192 2.96 10.15 -1.24
N PRO A 193 3.33 10.34 0.04
CA PRO A 193 2.57 11.20 0.96
C PRO A 193 2.43 12.63 0.42
N GLY A 194 3.53 13.22 -0.03
CA GLY A 194 3.51 14.57 -0.59
C GLY A 194 2.65 14.69 -1.86
N LEU A 195 2.62 13.67 -2.72
CA LEU A 195 1.73 13.64 -3.88
C LEU A 195 0.25 13.59 -3.49
N PHE A 196 -0.12 12.73 -2.54
CA PHE A 196 -1.51 12.65 -2.06
C PHE A 196 -1.94 13.95 -1.38
N LEU A 197 -1.10 14.53 -0.53
CA LEU A 197 -1.40 15.79 0.14
C LEU A 197 -1.47 16.98 -0.82
N HIS A 198 -0.65 16.99 -1.89
CA HIS A 198 -0.73 18.02 -2.91
C HIS A 198 -2.04 17.91 -3.70
N LEU A 199 -2.49 16.68 -4.00
CA LEU A 199 -3.81 16.46 -4.59
C LEU A 199 -4.93 17.07 -3.73
N PHE A 200 -4.85 16.91 -2.41
CA PHE A 200 -5.80 17.56 -1.49
C PHE A 200 -5.73 19.09 -1.55
N LEU A 201 -4.54 19.68 -1.59
CA LEU A 201 -4.38 21.14 -1.67
C LEU A 201 -4.94 21.70 -2.98
N ILE A 202 -4.77 20.99 -4.10
CA ILE A 202 -5.35 21.37 -5.40
C ILE A 202 -6.88 21.39 -5.28
N TYR A 203 -7.45 20.34 -4.68
CA TYR A 203 -8.89 20.24 -4.49
C TYR A 203 -9.43 21.36 -3.58
N ALA A 204 -8.75 21.65 -2.47
CA ALA A 204 -9.11 22.73 -1.54
C ALA A 204 -9.13 24.10 -2.24
N ASP A 205 -8.12 24.39 -3.06
CA ASP A 205 -8.03 25.64 -3.83
C ASP A 205 -9.19 25.77 -4.84
N GLU A 206 -9.51 24.70 -5.56
CA GLU A 206 -10.63 24.69 -6.53
C GLU A 206 -11.98 24.96 -5.85
N THR A 207 -12.25 24.35 -4.68
CA THR A 207 -13.46 24.64 -3.90
C THR A 207 -13.51 26.06 -3.32
N SER A 208 -12.38 26.64 -2.93
CA SER A 208 -12.32 28.00 -2.35
C SER A 208 -12.57 29.12 -3.38
N SER A 209 -12.46 28.79 -4.67
CA SER A 209 -12.72 29.72 -5.78
C SER A 209 -14.21 29.93 -6.09
N LEU A 210 -15.11 29.23 -5.38
CA LEU A 210 -16.55 29.42 -5.49
C LEU A 210 -16.98 30.74 -4.82
N THR A 211 -17.57 31.63 -5.63
CA THR A 211 -17.96 33.00 -5.29
C THR A 211 -18.94 33.08 -4.12
N ARG A 212 -18.64 33.90 -3.11
CA ARG A 212 -19.61 34.32 -2.09
C ARG A 212 -20.20 35.67 -2.52
N GLY A 213 -21.46 35.67 -2.96
CA GLY A 213 -22.18 36.90 -3.30
C GLY A 213 -21.72 37.62 -4.58
N GLY A 214 -21.20 36.89 -5.57
CA GLY A 214 -20.83 37.45 -6.89
C GLY A 214 -19.43 38.08 -6.96
N GLU A 215 -18.73 38.27 -5.84
CA GLU A 215 -17.35 38.75 -5.85
C GLU A 215 -16.34 37.58 -5.70
N PRO A 216 -15.35 37.45 -6.61
CA PRO A 216 -14.31 36.45 -6.51
C PRO A 216 -13.29 36.85 -5.43
N ILE A 217 -13.43 36.27 -4.23
CA ILE A 217 -12.42 36.39 -3.17
C ILE A 217 -11.20 35.57 -3.60
N SER A 218 -10.32 36.21 -4.36
CA SER A 218 -9.09 35.62 -4.91
C SER A 218 -8.05 35.48 -3.81
N ARG A 219 -8.20 34.50 -2.90
CA ARG A 219 -7.09 34.11 -2.02
C ARG A 219 -6.03 33.43 -2.90
N PRO A 220 -4.75 33.82 -2.83
CA PRO A 220 -3.70 33.08 -3.52
C PRO A 220 -3.73 31.64 -3.01
N GLY A 221 -4.05 30.71 -3.91
CA GLY A 221 -4.25 29.30 -3.58
C GLY A 221 -3.07 28.76 -2.78
N LEU A 222 -3.37 28.01 -1.72
CA LEU A 222 -2.33 27.44 -0.85
C LEU A 222 -1.38 26.53 -1.66
N SER A 223 -1.86 25.90 -2.73
CA SER A 223 -1.06 25.08 -3.66
C SER A 223 0.00 25.87 -4.44
N ARG A 224 -0.06 27.21 -4.44
CA ARG A 224 0.90 28.08 -5.16
C ARG A 224 2.04 28.57 -4.28
N ARG A 225 2.03 28.28 -2.98
CA ARG A 225 3.07 28.74 -2.05
C ARG A 225 4.26 27.77 -2.07
N PRO A 226 5.45 28.18 -2.54
CA PRO A 226 6.58 27.27 -2.72
C PRO A 226 7.09 26.68 -1.40
N TRP A 227 6.98 27.41 -0.30
CA TRP A 227 7.38 26.91 1.03
C TRP A 227 6.43 25.83 1.58
N LEU A 228 5.13 25.88 1.25
CA LEU A 228 4.19 24.82 1.60
C LEU A 228 4.50 23.54 0.81
N LEU A 229 4.80 23.69 -0.49
CA LEU A 229 5.24 22.56 -1.32
C LEU A 229 6.58 21.99 -0.84
N ALA A 230 7.52 22.83 -0.41
CA ALA A 230 8.78 22.37 0.17
C ALA A 230 8.54 21.58 1.47
N LEU A 231 7.66 22.07 2.36
CA LEU A 231 7.29 21.37 3.59
C LEU A 231 6.61 20.03 3.31
N LEU A 232 5.89 19.93 2.19
CA LEU A 232 5.17 18.74 1.76
C LEU A 232 6.06 17.65 1.17
N TYR A 233 7.09 18.02 0.42
CA TYR A 233 7.91 17.07 -0.34
C TYR A 233 9.28 16.84 0.30
N LEU A 234 9.91 17.84 0.93
CA LEU A 234 11.28 17.71 1.43
C LEU A 234 11.43 16.69 2.56
N PRO A 235 10.55 16.61 3.57
CA PRO A 235 10.70 15.61 4.63
C PRO A 235 10.63 14.19 4.06
N GLY A 236 9.56 13.88 3.32
CA GLY A 236 9.39 12.58 2.66
C GLY A 236 10.54 12.23 1.72
N LEU A 237 10.96 13.13 0.83
CA LEU A 237 12.09 12.91 -0.08
C LEU A 237 13.41 12.70 0.65
N SER A 238 13.70 13.51 1.67
CA SER A 238 14.91 13.37 2.47
C SER A 238 14.92 12.00 3.15
N PHE A 239 13.79 11.58 3.72
CA PHE A 239 13.65 10.25 4.29
C PHE A 239 13.81 9.14 3.23
N GLY A 240 13.20 9.26 2.06
CA GLY A 240 13.32 8.28 0.98
C GLY A 240 14.77 8.11 0.52
N VAL A 241 15.50 9.21 0.36
CA VAL A 241 16.92 9.21 -0.01
C VAL A 241 17.76 8.58 1.11
N LEU A 242 17.58 9.01 2.36
CA LEU A 242 18.30 8.46 3.52
C LEU A 242 18.05 6.96 3.69
N ASN A 243 16.82 6.51 3.46
CA ASN A 243 16.45 5.09 3.47
C ASN A 243 17.10 4.30 2.33
N SER A 244 17.30 4.92 1.17
CA SER A 244 17.92 4.26 0.02
C SER A 244 19.45 4.17 0.12
N ALA A 245 20.09 5.06 0.89
CA ALA A 245 21.54 5.16 0.96
C ALA A 245 22.24 3.88 1.46
N PRO A 246 21.76 3.18 2.52
CA PRO A 246 22.36 1.92 2.95
C PRO A 246 22.34 0.83 1.87
N VAL A 247 21.28 0.78 1.04
CA VAL A 247 21.16 -0.16 -0.08
C VAL A 247 22.21 0.14 -1.15
N VAL A 248 22.29 1.40 -1.56
CA VAL A 248 23.20 1.86 -2.62
C VAL A 248 24.66 1.73 -2.20
N LEU A 249 24.96 2.03 -0.93
CA LEU A 249 26.31 2.02 -0.36
C LEU A 249 26.70 0.66 0.23
N GLN A 250 25.82 -0.35 0.14
CA GLN A 250 26.06 -1.72 0.64
C GLN A 250 26.50 -1.76 2.11
N MET A 251 25.89 -0.92 2.95
CA MET A 251 26.22 -0.82 4.37
C MET A 251 25.82 -2.09 5.14
N ARG A 252 26.66 -2.52 6.09
CA ARG A 252 26.37 -3.66 6.99
C ARG A 252 25.33 -3.27 8.05
N GLY A 253 24.51 -4.23 8.50
CA GLY A 253 23.54 -4.01 9.58
C GLY A 253 22.14 -3.56 9.11
N PHE A 254 21.75 -3.95 7.89
CA PHE A 254 20.54 -3.50 7.20
C PHE A 254 19.20 -3.79 7.92
N ALA A 255 19.20 -4.52 9.03
CA ALA A 255 18.04 -4.66 9.92
C ALA A 255 17.42 -3.30 10.33
N GLN A 256 18.25 -2.25 10.46
CA GLN A 256 17.79 -0.88 10.79
C GLN A 256 17.06 -0.16 9.64
N ALA A 257 17.14 -0.67 8.39
CA ALA A 257 16.50 -0.04 7.24
C ALA A 257 14.99 -0.31 7.17
N TYR A 258 14.46 -1.24 7.97
CA TYR A 258 13.02 -1.43 8.14
C TYR A 258 12.44 -0.47 9.18
N ASP A 259 13.18 -0.15 10.25
CA ASP A 259 12.75 0.87 11.23
C ASP A 259 12.55 2.24 10.57
N LEU A 260 13.37 2.56 9.57
CA LEU A 260 13.27 3.78 8.78
C LEU A 260 12.08 3.78 7.79
N LEU A 261 11.57 2.60 7.39
CA LEU A 261 10.33 2.45 6.61
C LEU A 261 9.11 2.77 7.47
N THR A 262 9.07 2.26 8.71
CA THR A 262 8.05 2.61 9.69
C THR A 262 8.08 4.10 10.03
N LEU A 263 9.28 4.68 10.16
CA LEU A 263 9.42 6.10 10.41
C LEU A 263 8.88 6.96 9.25
N ASN A 264 9.00 6.49 8.00
CA ASN A 264 8.40 7.13 6.84
C ASN A 264 6.86 7.10 6.89
N LEU A 265 6.27 5.98 7.32
CA LEU A 265 4.82 5.88 7.55
C LEU A 265 4.37 6.85 8.65
N ALA A 266 5.12 6.96 9.75
CA ALA A 266 4.86 7.91 10.83
C ALA A 266 4.93 9.37 10.36
N VAL A 267 5.89 9.71 9.48
CA VAL A 267 5.96 11.02 8.83
C VAL A 267 4.74 11.25 7.94
N GLY A 268 4.32 10.28 7.13
CA GLY A 268 3.11 10.38 6.32
C GLY A 268 1.83 10.60 7.16
N VAL A 269 1.72 9.92 8.31
CA VAL A 269 0.62 10.14 9.27
C VAL A 269 0.70 11.54 9.87
N LEU A 270 1.88 12.01 10.27
CA LEU A 270 2.08 13.37 10.78
C LEU A 270 1.70 14.43 9.75
N GLU A 271 2.12 14.26 8.50
CA GLU A 271 1.76 15.15 7.39
C GLU A 271 0.24 15.15 7.13
N TRP A 272 -0.42 13.99 7.25
CA TRP A 272 -1.87 13.87 7.20
C TRP A 272 -2.56 14.58 8.37
N LEU A 273 -2.06 14.42 9.60
CA LEU A 273 -2.59 15.11 10.79
C LEU A 273 -2.42 16.62 10.67
N ILE A 274 -1.29 17.09 10.14
CA ILE A 274 -1.06 18.51 9.85
C ILE A 274 -2.08 19.01 8.83
N LEU A 275 -2.35 18.26 7.76
CA LEU A 275 -3.38 18.60 6.78
C LEU A 275 -4.78 18.67 7.41
N VAL A 276 -5.16 17.67 8.20
CA VAL A 276 -6.44 17.64 8.93
C VAL A 276 -6.54 18.82 9.89
N PHE A 277 -5.48 19.14 10.62
CA PHE A 277 -5.44 20.31 11.50
C PHE A 277 -5.63 21.61 10.73
N PHE A 278 -4.93 21.80 9.61
CA PHE A 278 -5.12 22.97 8.76
C PHE A 278 -6.54 23.02 8.19
N TYR A 279 -7.12 21.88 7.76
CA TYR A 279 -8.50 21.77 7.29
C TYR A 279 -9.51 22.19 8.36
N LEU A 280 -9.44 21.60 9.55
CA LEU A 280 -10.34 21.90 10.67
C LEU A 280 -10.26 23.38 11.09
N ARG A 281 -9.08 24.00 10.99
CA ARG A 281 -8.92 25.43 11.27
C ARG A 281 -9.34 26.36 10.15
N SER A 282 -9.35 25.91 8.90
CA SER A 282 -9.57 26.77 7.74
C SER A 282 -11.00 26.79 7.20
N SER A 283 -11.91 25.92 7.66
CA SER A 283 -13.30 25.90 7.18
C SER A 283 -14.37 25.71 8.26
N PRO A 284 -15.19 26.75 8.56
CA PRO A 284 -16.53 26.52 9.10
C PRO A 284 -17.61 26.35 8.00
N LEU A 285 -17.47 26.87 6.78
CA LEU A 285 -18.63 27.03 5.88
C LEU A 285 -18.37 26.97 4.34
N ALA A 286 -17.15 26.70 3.85
CA ALA A 286 -16.83 26.79 2.40
C ALA A 286 -16.22 25.54 1.75
N ALA A 287 -15.72 24.58 2.53
CA ALA A 287 -15.33 23.27 2.03
C ALA A 287 -16.59 22.41 1.90
N GLY A 288 -17.19 22.33 0.72
CA GLY A 288 -18.43 21.58 0.52
C GLY A 288 -18.35 20.11 0.94
N ARG A 289 -19.52 19.48 1.13
CA ARG A 289 -19.77 18.06 1.52
C ARG A 289 -18.83 17.03 0.85
N GLN A 290 -18.32 17.32 -0.34
CA GLN A 290 -17.43 16.46 -1.12
C GLN A 290 -15.96 16.40 -0.60
N LEU A 291 -15.42 17.46 0.00
CA LEU A 291 -14.08 17.43 0.62
C LEU A 291 -14.12 16.66 1.95
N GLU A 292 -15.21 16.83 2.71
CA GLU A 292 -15.50 16.08 3.93
C GLU A 292 -15.58 14.57 3.65
N GLU A 293 -16.35 14.16 2.64
CA GLU A 293 -16.43 12.75 2.19
C GLU A 293 -15.05 12.18 1.80
N THR A 294 -14.18 13.00 1.19
CA THR A 294 -12.83 12.55 0.77
C THR A 294 -11.88 12.36 1.95
N VAL A 295 -11.86 13.32 2.89
CA VAL A 295 -11.03 13.25 4.10
C VAL A 295 -11.49 12.10 5.01
N VAL A 296 -12.80 11.94 5.17
CA VAL A 296 -13.39 10.82 5.93
C VAL A 296 -13.11 9.49 5.24
N GLY A 297 -13.27 9.40 3.91
CA GLY A 297 -12.97 8.17 3.16
C GLY A 297 -11.50 7.76 3.26
N ILE A 298 -10.57 8.71 3.17
CA ILE A 298 -9.14 8.45 3.37
C ILE A 298 -8.84 8.10 4.82
N GLY A 299 -9.45 8.78 5.79
CA GLY A 299 -9.33 8.43 7.21
C GLY A 299 -9.79 6.99 7.49
N ILE A 300 -10.96 6.59 7.00
CA ILE A 300 -11.51 5.24 7.17
C ILE A 300 -10.61 4.18 6.53
N THR A 301 -9.96 4.49 5.41
CA THR A 301 -9.13 3.50 4.72
C THR A 301 -7.68 3.45 5.24
N ALA A 302 -7.09 4.61 5.51
CA ALA A 302 -5.68 4.73 5.86
C ALA A 302 -5.40 4.65 7.37
N LEU A 303 -6.33 5.09 8.23
CA LEU A 303 -6.11 5.03 9.68
C LEU A 303 -6.04 3.61 10.21
N PRO A 304 -6.97 2.67 9.88
CA PRO A 304 -6.84 1.30 10.35
C PRO A 304 -5.52 0.67 9.91
N PHE A 305 -5.17 0.82 8.63
CA PHE A 305 -3.89 0.40 8.08
C PHE A 305 -2.70 0.94 8.89
N ALA A 306 -2.61 2.25 9.06
CA ALA A 306 -1.51 2.89 9.78
C ALA A 306 -1.47 2.49 11.26
N THR A 307 -2.62 2.35 11.91
CA THR A 307 -2.68 1.95 13.32
C THR A 307 -2.22 0.51 13.53
N LEU A 308 -2.62 -0.42 12.64
CA LEU A 308 -2.22 -1.82 12.75
C LEU A 308 -0.72 -1.99 12.51
N GLU A 309 -0.16 -1.30 11.52
CA GLU A 309 1.30 -1.24 11.29
C GLU A 309 2.07 -0.68 12.48
N VAL A 310 1.60 0.44 13.06
CA VAL A 310 2.24 1.04 14.23
C VAL A 310 2.19 0.08 15.42
N ILE A 311 1.06 -0.61 15.63
CA ILE A 311 0.95 -1.63 16.68
C ILE A 311 1.98 -2.74 16.44
N ASP A 312 2.00 -3.34 15.24
CA ASP A 312 2.90 -4.45 14.91
C ASP A 312 4.37 -4.10 15.11
N VAL A 313 4.75 -2.85 14.83
CA VAL A 313 6.11 -2.37 15.08
C VAL A 313 6.38 -2.12 16.56
N VAL A 314 5.46 -1.46 17.28
CA VAL A 314 5.64 -1.13 18.70
C VAL A 314 5.66 -2.37 19.58
N THR A 315 4.84 -3.37 19.26
CA THR A 315 4.72 -4.60 20.05
C THR A 315 5.67 -5.71 19.59
N GLU A 316 6.43 -5.49 18.51
CA GLU A 316 7.28 -6.48 17.84
C GLU A 316 6.57 -7.82 17.52
N SER A 317 5.24 -7.83 17.55
CA SER A 317 4.47 -9.08 17.70
C SER A 317 3.82 -9.57 16.41
N GLN A 318 4.08 -8.93 15.25
CA GLN A 318 3.56 -9.31 13.92
C GLN A 318 2.12 -9.86 14.01
N LEU A 319 1.21 -9.08 14.63
CA LEU A 319 -0.13 -9.54 15.00
C LEU A 319 -0.96 -9.84 13.75
N PHE A 320 -0.69 -9.16 12.64
CA PHE A 320 -1.42 -9.32 11.39
C PHE A 320 -0.48 -9.75 10.28
N ASP A 321 -0.97 -10.61 9.38
CA ASP A 321 -0.25 -10.89 8.14
C ASP A 321 -0.25 -9.60 7.28
N PRO A 322 0.93 -9.07 6.90
CA PRO A 322 1.05 -7.84 6.11
C PRO A 322 0.22 -7.82 4.82
N ARG A 323 -0.08 -9.00 4.25
CA ARG A 323 -0.91 -9.12 3.04
C ARG A 323 -2.31 -8.56 3.21
N PHE A 324 -2.94 -8.81 4.37
CA PHE A 324 -4.29 -8.31 4.62
C PHE A 324 -4.33 -6.81 4.78
N LEU A 325 -3.25 -6.29 5.36
CA LEU A 325 -3.06 -4.87 5.54
C LEU A 325 -2.94 -4.19 4.16
N HIS A 326 -2.14 -4.70 3.23
CA HIS A 326 -2.06 -4.15 1.87
C HIS A 326 -3.37 -4.26 1.06
N LEU A 327 -4.19 -5.31 1.26
CA LEU A 327 -5.51 -5.40 0.62
C LEU A 327 -6.43 -4.22 1.00
N SER A 328 -6.37 -3.76 2.24
CA SER A 328 -7.17 -2.61 2.69
C SER A 328 -6.82 -1.32 1.93
N ALA A 329 -5.58 -1.19 1.45
CA ALA A 329 -5.11 -0.03 0.71
C ALA A 329 -5.87 0.17 -0.61
N ILE A 330 -6.55 -0.86 -1.15
CA ILE A 330 -7.41 -0.76 -2.34
C ILE A 330 -8.54 0.27 -2.16
N GLY A 331 -9.01 0.50 -0.92
CA GLY A 331 -10.08 1.47 -0.68
C GLY A 331 -9.67 2.91 -1.03
N LEU A 332 -8.39 3.25 -0.89
CA LEU A 332 -7.87 4.60 -1.09
C LEU A 332 -7.96 5.08 -2.55
N PRO A 333 -7.43 4.34 -3.55
CA PRO A 333 -7.55 4.74 -4.95
C PRO A 333 -9.01 4.70 -5.40
N LEU A 334 -9.83 3.79 -4.89
CA LEU A 334 -11.25 3.72 -5.23
C LEU A 334 -12.04 4.92 -4.69
N ALA A 335 -11.84 5.29 -3.43
CA ALA A 335 -12.47 6.45 -2.81
C ALA A 335 -12.09 7.76 -3.52
N LEU A 336 -10.79 7.95 -3.79
CA LEU A 336 -10.30 9.12 -4.52
C LEU A 336 -10.79 9.16 -5.98
N SER A 337 -10.85 8.01 -6.65
CA SER A 337 -11.41 7.94 -8.00
C SER A 337 -12.87 8.33 -8.01
N TYR A 338 -13.64 7.86 -7.04
CA TYR A 338 -15.03 8.20 -6.90
C TYR A 338 -15.21 9.72 -6.69
N THR A 339 -14.49 10.31 -5.75
CA THR A 339 -14.64 11.74 -5.41
C THR A 339 -14.28 12.66 -6.58
N LEU A 340 -13.24 12.29 -7.35
CA LEU A 340 -12.84 13.02 -8.55
C LEU A 340 -13.85 12.90 -9.70
N LEU A 341 -14.60 11.80 -9.79
CA LEU A 341 -15.56 11.58 -10.88
C LEU A 341 -16.97 12.08 -10.57
N LYS A 342 -17.37 12.11 -9.29
CA LYS A 342 -18.73 12.45 -8.79
C LYS A 342 -19.27 13.80 -9.30
N GLY A 343 -18.41 14.80 -9.50
CA GLY A 343 -18.85 16.19 -9.71
C GLY A 343 -19.46 16.59 -11.08
N ARG A 344 -19.53 15.72 -12.10
CA ARG A 344 -19.91 16.17 -13.48
C ARG A 344 -20.80 15.24 -14.30
N TRP A 345 -21.09 14.04 -13.85
CA TRP A 345 -21.83 13.05 -14.64
C TRP A 345 -22.97 12.45 -13.81
N ALA A 346 -24.16 13.03 -13.90
CA ALA A 346 -25.38 12.50 -13.27
C ALA A 346 -25.70 11.05 -13.70
N ALA A 347 -25.15 10.59 -14.83
CA ALA A 347 -25.27 9.20 -15.30
C ALA A 347 -24.21 8.24 -14.72
N LEU A 348 -23.06 8.73 -14.25
CA LEU A 348 -22.03 7.89 -13.57
C LEU A 348 -22.42 7.58 -12.13
N ASP A 349 -23.27 8.41 -11.51
CA ASP A 349 -23.84 8.16 -10.17
C ASP A 349 -24.62 6.84 -10.10
N SER A 350 -25.12 6.30 -11.21
CA SER A 350 -25.81 5.00 -11.23
C SER A 350 -24.84 3.81 -11.37
N PHE A 351 -23.74 3.97 -12.10
CA PHE A 351 -22.84 2.86 -12.48
C PHE A 351 -21.65 2.73 -11.52
N VAL A 352 -21.07 3.87 -11.10
CA VAL A 352 -19.91 3.89 -10.19
C VAL A 352 -20.32 3.78 -8.73
N ASN A 353 -21.45 4.36 -8.30
CA ASN A 353 -21.89 4.30 -6.89
C ASN A 353 -22.29 2.89 -6.46
N ARG A 354 -22.71 2.03 -7.40
CA ARG A 354 -23.05 0.63 -7.12
C ARG A 354 -21.96 -0.35 -7.52
N GLY A 355 -21.10 0.00 -8.48
CA GLY A 355 -19.96 -0.83 -8.83
C GLY A 355 -18.87 -0.74 -7.76
N LEU A 356 -18.26 0.44 -7.62
CA LEU A 356 -17.04 0.64 -6.82
C LEU A 356 -17.28 0.56 -5.32
N VAL A 357 -18.40 1.06 -4.81
CA VAL A 357 -18.73 0.97 -3.38
C VAL A 357 -18.96 -0.49 -3.00
N TYR A 358 -19.61 -1.27 -3.87
CA TYR A 358 -19.81 -2.69 -3.58
C TYR A 358 -18.52 -3.50 -3.77
N THR A 359 -17.63 -3.17 -4.72
CA THR A 359 -16.30 -3.80 -4.76
C THR A 359 -15.44 -3.42 -3.57
N ALA A 360 -15.43 -2.16 -3.15
CA ALA A 360 -14.70 -1.71 -1.97
C ALA A 360 -15.28 -2.30 -0.67
N LEU A 361 -16.61 -2.37 -0.55
CA LEU A 361 -17.30 -3.01 0.56
C LEU A 361 -17.04 -4.52 0.58
N VAL A 362 -17.05 -5.19 -0.59
CA VAL A 362 -16.72 -6.61 -0.70
C VAL A 362 -15.25 -6.84 -0.35
N ALA A 363 -14.33 -5.98 -0.79
CA ALA A 363 -12.92 -6.06 -0.42
C ALA A 363 -12.73 -5.84 1.10
N LEU A 364 -13.35 -4.81 1.68
CA LEU A 364 -13.32 -4.53 3.11
C LEU A 364 -13.91 -5.68 3.92
N LEU A 365 -15.06 -6.21 3.50
CA LEU A 365 -15.70 -7.37 4.12
C LEU A 365 -14.83 -8.62 4.00
N LEU A 366 -14.18 -8.83 2.86
CA LEU A 366 -13.28 -9.95 2.66
C LEU A 366 -12.06 -9.83 3.59
N THR A 367 -11.48 -8.63 3.72
CA THR A 367 -10.37 -8.37 4.66
C THR A 367 -10.80 -8.60 6.10
N ILE A 368 -11.97 -8.10 6.50
CA ILE A 368 -12.50 -8.31 7.86
C ILE A 368 -12.80 -9.79 8.10
N TYR A 369 -13.35 -10.49 7.11
CA TYR A 369 -13.59 -11.93 7.19
C TYR A 369 -12.29 -12.70 7.42
N LEU A 370 -11.26 -12.41 6.61
CA LEU A 370 -9.96 -13.08 6.72
C LEU A 370 -9.25 -12.76 8.04
N ALA A 371 -9.33 -11.51 8.50
CA ALA A 371 -8.81 -11.11 9.81
C ALA A 371 -9.55 -11.83 10.97
N LEU A 372 -10.87 -11.98 10.88
CA LEU A 372 -11.67 -12.69 11.89
C LEU A 372 -11.34 -14.19 11.91
N VAL A 373 -11.14 -14.80 10.74
CA VAL A 373 -10.70 -16.19 10.60
C VAL A 373 -9.37 -16.40 11.31
N GLU A 374 -8.40 -15.51 11.09
CA GLU A 374 -7.07 -15.59 11.69
C GLU A 374 -7.10 -15.36 13.21
N ILE A 375 -7.81 -14.33 13.68
CA ILE A 375 -7.97 -14.03 15.11
C ILE A 375 -8.65 -15.21 15.82
N CYS A 376 -9.72 -15.77 15.26
CA CYS A 376 -10.34 -16.97 15.81
C CYS A 376 -9.40 -18.18 15.77
N GLY A 377 -8.62 -18.35 14.71
CA GLY A 377 -7.61 -19.40 14.59
C GLY A 377 -6.55 -19.34 15.70
N ARG A 378 -6.06 -18.14 16.01
CA ARG A 378 -5.06 -17.90 17.07
C ARG A 378 -5.64 -17.98 18.48
N LEU A 379 -6.85 -17.43 18.72
CA LEU A 379 -7.54 -17.49 20.01
C LEU A 379 -7.95 -18.93 20.40
N LEU A 380 -8.23 -19.78 19.41
CA LEU A 380 -8.48 -21.21 19.61
C LEU A 380 -7.18 -22.04 19.71
N GLY A 381 -6.01 -21.38 19.77
CA GLY A 381 -4.67 -21.91 19.53
C GLY A 381 -4.14 -23.05 20.41
N ILE A 382 -4.77 -24.23 20.38
CA ILE A 382 -4.09 -25.50 20.63
C ILE A 382 -4.57 -26.51 19.58
N ALA A 383 -3.66 -26.83 18.66
CA ALA A 383 -3.73 -27.95 17.73
C ALA A 383 -4.78 -27.86 16.60
N ILE A 384 -4.43 -27.13 15.53
CA ILE A 384 -4.71 -27.61 14.16
C ILE A 384 -3.77 -28.81 13.89
N SER A 385 -3.87 -29.83 14.73
CA SER A 385 -3.47 -31.19 14.38
C SER A 385 -4.66 -31.81 13.65
N ARG A 386 -4.39 -32.68 12.68
CA ARG A 386 -5.33 -33.28 11.69
C ARG A 386 -6.64 -33.93 12.22
N ARG A 387 -7.05 -33.78 13.49
CA ARG A 387 -8.16 -34.54 14.12
C ARG A 387 -9.40 -33.75 14.54
N GLY A 388 -9.47 -32.44 14.33
CA GLY A 388 -10.58 -31.62 14.84
C GLY A 388 -11.55 -31.09 13.78
N LEU A 389 -12.15 -31.95 12.93
CA LEU A 389 -13.14 -31.53 11.91
C LEU A 389 -14.34 -30.76 12.55
N LEU A 390 -14.67 -31.08 13.80
CA LEU A 390 -15.68 -30.41 14.60
C LEU A 390 -15.27 -28.99 15.06
N LEU A 391 -14.00 -28.78 15.40
CA LEU A 391 -13.46 -27.47 15.82
C LEU A 391 -13.34 -26.50 14.64
N THR A 392 -12.99 -27.02 13.46
CA THR A 392 -13.00 -26.25 12.21
C THR A 392 -14.43 -25.94 11.76
N ALA A 393 -15.38 -26.87 11.95
CA ALA A 393 -16.78 -26.62 11.66
C ALA A 393 -17.40 -25.58 12.63
N THR A 394 -17.08 -25.64 13.93
CA THR A 394 -17.60 -24.67 14.91
C THR A 394 -16.98 -23.29 14.75
N SER A 395 -15.68 -23.17 14.43
CA SER A 395 -15.06 -21.87 14.15
C SER A 395 -15.62 -21.25 12.86
N ALA A 396 -15.77 -22.04 11.79
CA ALA A 396 -16.44 -21.58 10.57
C ALA A 396 -17.89 -21.15 10.82
N LEU A 397 -18.63 -21.85 11.68
CA LEU A 397 -19.98 -21.47 12.10
C LEU A 397 -19.99 -20.15 12.89
N ILE A 398 -19.08 -19.96 13.84
CA ILE A 398 -18.96 -18.73 14.64
C ILE A 398 -18.63 -17.53 13.74
N ILE A 399 -17.67 -17.70 12.83
CA ILE A 399 -17.29 -16.68 11.84
C ILE A 399 -18.47 -16.36 10.92
N ALA A 400 -19.18 -17.36 10.42
CA ALA A 400 -20.38 -17.16 9.61
C ALA A 400 -21.48 -16.41 10.39
N PHE A 401 -21.65 -16.73 11.68
CA PHE A 401 -22.66 -16.11 12.54
C PHE A 401 -22.33 -14.65 12.90
N LEU A 402 -21.05 -14.31 13.07
CA LEU A 402 -20.57 -12.95 13.30
C LEU A 402 -20.56 -12.11 12.02
N PHE A 403 -20.28 -12.74 10.88
CA PHE A 403 -20.17 -12.04 9.61
C PHE A 403 -21.52 -11.50 9.10
N VAL A 404 -22.61 -12.24 9.32
CA VAL A 404 -23.96 -11.82 8.92
C VAL A 404 -24.40 -10.48 9.55
N PRO A 405 -24.36 -10.30 10.88
CA PRO A 405 -24.72 -9.02 11.51
C PRO A 405 -23.71 -7.93 11.23
N LEU A 406 -22.41 -8.26 11.12
CA LEU A 406 -21.36 -7.28 10.80
C LEU A 406 -21.52 -6.72 9.39
N ARG A 407 -21.79 -7.60 8.41
CA ARG A 407 -22.12 -7.22 7.03
C ARG A 407 -23.35 -6.34 6.98
N ALA A 408 -24.43 -6.74 7.66
CA ALA A 408 -25.66 -5.96 7.72
C ALA A 408 -25.42 -4.58 8.38
N GLY A 409 -24.61 -4.53 9.44
CA GLY A 409 -24.20 -3.29 10.10
C GLY A 409 -23.42 -2.37 9.18
N LEU A 410 -22.34 -2.86 8.57
CA LEU A 410 -21.50 -2.11 7.63
C LEU A 410 -22.29 -1.62 6.41
N GLN A 411 -23.17 -2.47 5.86
CA GLN A 411 -24.02 -2.12 4.73
C GLN A 411 -25.03 -1.03 5.11
N SER A 412 -25.64 -1.12 6.29
CA SER A 412 -26.55 -0.07 6.80
C SER A 412 -25.82 1.25 7.12
N LEU A 413 -24.56 1.18 7.55
CA LEU A 413 -23.72 2.33 7.87
C LEU A 413 -23.30 3.03 6.56
N MET A 414 -22.91 2.25 5.55
CA MET A 414 -22.64 2.75 4.20
C MET A 414 -23.89 3.37 3.56
N ASP A 415 -25.04 2.70 3.64
CA ASP A 415 -26.30 3.25 3.13
C ASP A 415 -26.68 4.55 3.86
N ARG A 416 -26.43 4.66 5.17
CA ARG A 416 -26.66 5.91 5.91
C ARG A 416 -25.67 7.01 5.54
N LEU A 417 -24.40 6.68 5.30
CA LEU A 417 -23.36 7.65 4.96
C LEU A 417 -23.48 8.16 3.51
N PHE A 418 -23.89 7.30 2.57
CA PHE A 418 -23.92 7.62 1.14
C PHE A 418 -25.31 7.94 0.58
N TYR A 419 -26.38 7.37 1.14
CA TYR A 419 -27.75 7.50 0.58
C TYR A 419 -28.66 8.48 1.33
N ARG A 420 -28.20 9.15 2.39
CA ARG A 420 -29.01 10.16 3.08
C ARG A 420 -28.87 11.53 2.40
N ARG A 421 -29.91 11.95 1.67
CA ARG A 421 -30.11 13.36 1.26
C ARG A 421 -30.11 14.26 2.48
#